data_AF-A0A7W0G661-F1
#
_entry.id   AF-A0A7W0G661-F1
#
_cell.length_a   1.000
_cell.length_b   1.000
_cell.length_c   1.000
_cell.angle_alpha   90.00
_cell.angle_beta   90.00
_cell.angle_gamma   90.00
#
_symmetry.space_group_name_H-M   'P 1'
#
loop_
_entity.id
_entity.type
_entity.pdbx_description
1 polymer ?
#
loop_
_entity_poly.entity_id
_entity_poly.type
_entity_poly.pdbx_seq_one_letter_code
_entity_poly.pdbx_strand_id
1 'polypeptide(L)'
;RQVYDQMLEPKWVIAMGACASSGGMFNNYTVLQGVDKIVPVDIHVPGCPPRPEALMEGIVRLHEKVMAGVPPAYQIRGVAS
;
A
#
# COMPACT_ATOMS: atom_id res chain seq x y z
N ARG A 1 -2.98 11.12 -6.43
CA ARG A 1 -4.33 10.52 -6.37
C ARG A 1 -4.92 10.26 -7.77
N GLN A 2 -4.87 11.22 -8.69
CA GLN A 2 -5.42 11.08 -10.06
C GLN A 2 -5.11 9.75 -10.77
N VAL A 3 -3.86 9.29 -10.74
CA VAL A 3 -3.46 8.01 -11.36
C VAL A 3 -4.20 6.82 -10.74
N TYR A 4 -4.38 6.80 -9.42
CA TYR A 4 -5.14 5.75 -8.73
C TYR A 4 -6.62 5.79 -9.10
N ASP A 5 -7.20 6.98 -9.28
CA ASP A 5 -8.60 7.15 -9.66
C ASP A 5 -8.87 6.69 -11.11
N GLN A 6 -7.86 6.78 -11.98
CA GLN A 6 -7.95 6.34 -13.39
C GLN A 6 -7.87 4.80 -13.56
N MET A 7 -7.45 4.07 -12.53
CA MET A 7 -7.38 2.60 -12.60
C MET A 7 -8.77 1.96 -12.41
N LEU A 8 -9.09 0.98 -13.25
CA LEU A 8 -10.31 0.17 -13.23
C LEU A 8 -10.38 -0.71 -11.96
N GLU A 9 -11.60 -1.02 -11.51
CA GLU A 9 -11.84 -1.95 -10.40
C GLU A 9 -11.90 -3.41 -10.91
N PRO A 10 -11.40 -4.41 -10.14
CA PRO A 10 -10.79 -4.31 -8.80
C PRO A 10 -9.31 -3.89 -8.83
N LYS A 11 -8.89 -3.07 -7.86
CA LYS A 11 -7.52 -2.56 -7.73
C LYS A 11 -6.98 -2.70 -6.31
N TRP A 12 -5.67 -2.92 -6.22
CA TRP A 12 -4.93 -3.08 -4.98
C TRP A 12 -3.68 -2.22 -4.99
N VAL A 13 -3.24 -1.81 -3.80
CA VAL A 13 -2.07 -0.96 -3.62
C VAL A 13 -1.08 -1.62 -2.65
N ILE A 14 0.17 -1.71 -3.08
CA ILE A 14 1.29 -2.14 -2.23
C ILE A 14 2.15 -0.92 -1.94
N ALA A 15 2.37 -0.61 -0.65
CA ALA A 15 3.32 0.40 -0.22
C ALA A 15 4.71 -0.24 -0.05
N MET A 16 5.63 0.14 -0.95
CA MET A 16 6.99 -0.39 -0.94
C MET A 16 7.95 0.55 -0.19
N GLY A 17 8.51 0.04 0.91
CA GLY A 17 9.54 0.69 1.68
C GLY A 17 9.04 1.62 2.79
N ALA A 18 10.00 2.05 3.63
CA ALA A 18 9.75 2.90 4.79
C ALA A 18 9.25 4.29 4.38
N CYS A 19 9.78 4.86 3.30
CA CYS A 19 9.35 6.16 2.78
C CYS A 19 7.86 6.16 2.38
N ALA A 20 7.41 5.11 1.67
CA ALA A 20 6.01 4.99 1.27
C ALA A 20 5.08 4.71 2.46
N SER A 21 5.52 3.90 3.43
CA SER A 21 4.68 3.49 4.55
C SER A 21 4.51 4.58 5.61
N SER A 22 5.59 5.26 6.02
CA SER A 22 5.55 6.22 7.13
C SER A 22 6.30 7.53 6.88
N GLY A 23 6.81 7.77 5.68
CA GLY A 23 7.74 8.88 5.39
C GLY A 23 9.22 8.50 5.59
N GLY A 24 9.49 7.39 6.29
CA GLY A 24 10.81 6.78 6.38
C GLY A 24 11.86 7.70 6.98
N MET A 25 13.02 7.78 6.34
CA MET A 25 14.15 8.60 6.79
C MET A 25 13.93 10.11 6.61
N PHE A 26 12.92 10.51 5.82
CA PHE A 26 12.62 11.91 5.51
C PHE A 26 11.33 12.34 6.19
N ASN A 27 11.42 12.54 7.51
CA ASN A 27 10.35 13.17 8.29
C ASN A 27 10.55 14.69 8.32
N ASN A 28 10.15 15.37 7.25
CA ASN A 28 10.21 16.82 7.13
C ASN A 28 8.86 17.40 6.64
N TYR A 29 8.76 18.73 6.63
CA TYR A 29 7.53 19.44 6.25
C TYR A 29 7.16 19.30 4.77
N THR A 30 8.10 18.88 3.91
CA THR A 30 7.86 18.73 2.47
C THR A 30 7.39 17.32 2.09
N VAL A 31 7.57 16.33 2.97
CA VAL A 31 7.26 14.93 2.70
C VAL A 31 6.01 14.50 3.44
N LEU A 32 5.12 13.83 2.71
CA LEU A 32 3.92 13.24 3.29
C LEU A 32 4.29 12.01 4.12
N GLN A 33 3.90 12.03 5.40
CA GLN A 33 4.15 10.95 6.35
C GLN A 33 3.19 9.78 6.13
N GLY A 34 3.47 8.99 5.09
CA GLY A 34 2.76 7.75 4.74
C GLY A 34 1.71 7.90 3.63
N VAL A 35 1.82 7.07 2.61
CA VAL A 35 0.94 7.05 1.43
C VAL A 35 -0.52 6.73 1.78
N ASP A 36 -0.73 6.13 2.96
CA ASP A 36 -2.03 5.76 3.54
C ASP A 36 -2.99 6.94 3.68
N LYS A 37 -2.49 8.18 3.68
CA LYS A 37 -3.33 9.38 3.76
C LYS A 37 -3.97 9.74 2.41
N ILE A 38 -3.38 9.30 1.30
CA ILE A 38 -3.83 9.67 -0.05
C ILE A 38 -4.58 8.52 -0.72
N VAL A 39 -4.02 7.32 -0.64
CA VAL A 39 -4.60 6.11 -1.24
C VAL A 39 -4.71 5.01 -0.18
N PRO A 40 -5.75 4.16 -0.26
CA PRO A 40 -5.87 3.01 0.62
C PRO A 40 -4.84 1.95 0.23
N VAL A 41 -4.03 1.51 1.20
CA VAL A 41 -2.98 0.50 1.01
C VAL A 41 -3.46 -0.85 1.53
N ASP A 42 -3.20 -1.92 0.78
CA ASP A 42 -3.56 -3.29 1.14
C ASP A 42 -2.43 -4.03 1.87
N ILE A 43 -1.19 -3.77 1.46
CA ILE A 43 0.02 -4.42 1.96
C ILE A 43 1.16 -3.42 2.07
N HIS A 44 1.87 -3.48 3.19
CA HIS A 44 3.10 -2.74 3.42
C HIS A 44 4.29 -3.69 3.36
N VAL A 45 5.27 -3.35 2.52
CA VAL A 45 6.55 -4.06 2.45
C VAL A 45 7.61 -3.19 3.11
N PRO A 46 8.09 -3.52 4.33
CA PRO A 46 9.09 -2.72 5.02
C PRO A 46 10.48 -2.83 4.36
N GLY A 47 11.23 -1.73 4.35
CA GLY A 47 12.62 -1.71 3.89
C GLY A 47 13.11 -0.34 3.38
N CYS A 48 14.42 -0.14 3.31
CA CYS A 48 15.02 1.11 2.83
C CYS A 48 16.42 0.89 2.19
N PRO A 49 16.51 0.30 0.98
CA PRO A 49 15.44 -0.27 0.15
C PRO A 49 15.03 -1.69 0.62
N PRO A 50 13.79 -2.14 0.37
CA PRO A 50 13.40 -3.51 0.71
C PRO A 50 14.19 -4.52 -0.11
N ARG A 51 14.47 -5.68 0.52
CA ARG A 51 15.13 -6.78 -0.17
C ARG A 51 14.21 -7.37 -1.26
N PRO A 52 14.76 -7.87 -2.38
CA PRO A 52 13.97 -8.48 -3.44
C PRO A 52 13.04 -9.59 -2.95
N GLU A 53 13.49 -10.39 -1.97
CA GLU A 53 12.71 -11.47 -1.37
C GLU A 53 11.50 -10.95 -0.59
N ALA A 54 11.65 -9.85 0.15
CA ALA A 54 10.57 -9.23 0.90
C ALA A 54 9.51 -8.61 -0.04
N LEU A 55 9.94 -8.10 -1.20
CA LEU A 55 9.01 -7.65 -2.23
C LEU A 55 8.24 -8.82 -2.84
N MET A 56 8.91 -9.93 -3.16
CA MET A 56 8.27 -11.14 -3.66
C MET A 56 7.26 -11.71 -2.66
N GLU A 57 7.62 -11.77 -1.37
CA GLU A 57 6.70 -12.18 -0.30
C GLU A 57 5.46 -11.26 -0.25
N GLY A 58 5.65 -9.95 -0.37
CA GLY A 58 4.54 -8.99 -0.40
C GLY A 58 3.57 -9.23 -1.57
N ILE A 59 4.09 -9.60 -2.75
CA ILE A 59 3.26 -9.93 -3.93
C ILE A 59 2.53 -11.25 -3.72
N VAL A 60 3.21 -12.29 -3.23
CA VAL A 60 2.58 -13.59 -2.95
C VAL A 60 1.46 -13.43 -1.94
N ARG A 61 1.71 -12.68 -0.86
CA ARG A 61 0.71 -12.39 0.17
C ARG A 61 -0.48 -11.59 -0.36
N LEU A 62 -0.27 -10.71 -1.35
CA LEU A 62 -1.37 -10.04 -2.04
C LEU A 62 -2.22 -11.06 -2.79
N HIS A 63 -1.57 -11.96 -3.53
CA HIS A 63 -2.26 -12.99 -4.29
C HIS A 63 -3.09 -13.90 -3.38
N GLU A 64 -2.52 -14.35 -2.26
CA GLU A 64 -3.23 -15.14 -1.24
C GLU A 64 -4.45 -14.42 -0.67
N LYS A 65 -4.33 -13.13 -0.36
CA LYS A 65 -5.47 -12.30 0.10
C LYS A 65 -6.59 -12.23 -0.94
N VAL A 66 -6.24 -12.05 -2.21
CA VAL A 66 -7.21 -12.00 -3.32
C VAL A 66 -7.89 -13.36 -3.49
N MET A 67 -7.15 -14.47 -3.44
CA MET A 67 -7.70 -15.82 -3.50
C MET A 67 -8.60 -16.16 -2.31
N ALA A 68 -8.27 -15.64 -1.12
CA ALA A 68 -9.08 -15.79 0.08
C ALA A 68 -10.37 -14.95 0.08
N GLY A 69 -10.61 -14.14 -0.96
CA GLY A 69 -11.81 -13.30 -1.09
C GLY A 69 -11.81 -12.10 -0.14
N VAL A 70 -10.65 -11.67 0.37
CA VAL A 70 -10.56 -10.46 1.20
C VAL A 70 -10.84 -9.24 0.31
N PRO A 71 -11.82 -8.39 0.65
CA PRO A 71 -12.12 -7.20 -0.14
C PRO A 71 -10.95 -6.22 -0.10
N PRO A 72 -10.73 -5.44 -1.17
CA PRO A 72 -9.64 -4.47 -1.24
C PRO A 72 -9.78 -3.37 -0.19
N ALA A 73 -8.65 -2.80 0.25
CA ALA A 73 -8.57 -1.88 1.38
C ALA A 73 -9.45 -0.62 1.24
N TYR A 74 -9.75 -0.19 0.01
CA TYR A 74 -10.67 0.92 -0.23
C TYR A 74 -12.11 0.60 0.19
N GLN A 75 -12.53 -0.66 0.06
CA GLN A 75 -13.86 -1.12 0.48
C GLN A 75 -13.94 -1.26 2.01
N ILE A 76 -12.84 -1.69 2.65
CA ILE A 76 -12.77 -1.83 4.12
C ILE A 76 -12.81 -0.46 4.81
N ARG A 77 -12.08 0.53 4.29
CA ARG A 77 -12.08 1.89 4.86
C ARG A 77 -13.43 2.60 4.75
N GLY A 78 -14.28 2.25 3.78
CA GLY A 78 -15.63 2.78 3.68
C GLY A 78 -16.60 2.25 4.73
N VAL A 79 -16.29 1.13 5.40
CA VAL A 79 -17.15 0.50 6.43
C VAL A 79 -16.84 1.04 7.84
N ALA A 80 -15.71 1.73 8.02
CA ALA A 80 -15.26 2.26 9.32
C ALA A 80 -15.63 3.74 9.57
N SER A 81 -16.59 4.30 8.82
CA SER A 81 -17.13 5.67 8.98
C SER A 81 -18.61 5.65 9.31
#